data_AF-A0A7H8PUD1-F1
#
_entry.id   AF-A0A7H8PUD1-F1
#
_cell.length_a   1.000
_cell.length_b   1.000
_cell.length_c   1.000
_cell.angle_alpha   90.00
_cell.angle_beta   90.00
_cell.angle_gamma   90.00
#
_symmetry.space_group_name_H-M   'P 1'
#
loop_
_entity.id
_entity.type
_entity.pdbx_description
1 polymer ?
#
loop_
_entity_poly.entity_id
_entity_poly.type
_entity_poly.pdbx_seq_one_letter_code
_entity_poly.pdbx_strand_id
1 'polypeptide(L)'
;MENRESQLYKLSWNKIDIQIKYTKNYWKSAKVSHLEIKSDEPLPFTETGYKSIWLYEGELEDLSITDYVFNALEIDSKSSKWQKYLKEKEILEIKKTQLSLF
;
A
#
# COMPACT_ATOMS: atom_id res chain seq x y z
N MET A 1 -25.56 -12.80 -11.10
CA MET A 1 -24.17 -12.47 -10.73
C MET A 1 -24.10 -10.96 -10.62
N GLU A 2 -23.91 -10.40 -9.43
CA GLU A 2 -23.79 -8.94 -9.29
C GLU A 2 -22.47 -8.49 -9.91
N ASN A 3 -22.55 -7.68 -10.96
CA ASN A 3 -21.38 -6.99 -11.50
C ASN A 3 -20.88 -6.02 -10.44
N ARG A 4 -19.75 -6.38 -9.80
CA ARG A 4 -19.02 -5.49 -8.91
C ARG A 4 -18.10 -4.65 -9.77
N GLU A 5 -18.31 -3.34 -9.75
CA GLU A 5 -17.43 -2.41 -10.45
C GLU A 5 -16.16 -2.21 -9.61
N SER A 6 -15.06 -2.75 -10.11
CA SER A 6 -13.73 -2.52 -9.54
C SER A 6 -12.95 -1.55 -10.40
N GLN A 7 -12.36 -0.55 -9.77
CA GLN A 7 -11.46 0.40 -10.40
C GLN A 7 -10.02 0.06 -10.01
N LEU A 8 -9.12 0.10 -10.99
CA LEU A 8 -7.70 -0.14 -10.79
C LEU A 8 -6.94 1.18 -10.88
N TYR A 9 -6.03 1.39 -9.94
CA TYR A 9 -5.15 2.53 -9.90
C TYR A 9 -3.71 2.06 -9.79
N LYS A 10 -2.80 2.90 -10.28
CA LYS A 10 -1.36 2.72 -10.14
C LYS A 10 -0.79 3.94 -9.43
N LEU A 11 0.10 3.69 -8.49
CA LEU A 11 0.80 4.71 -7.71
C LEU A 11 2.28 4.31 -7.64
N SER A 12 3.19 5.26 -7.82
CA SER A 12 4.61 5.07 -7.53
C SER A 12 4.96 5.85 -6.27
N TRP A 13 5.46 5.17 -5.24
CA TRP A 13 5.86 5.79 -3.98
C TRP A 13 7.28 5.34 -3.61
N ASN A 14 8.22 6.28 -3.45
CA ASN A 14 9.63 5.97 -3.16
C ASN A 14 10.25 4.92 -4.10
N LYS A 15 9.90 4.97 -5.40
CA LYS A 15 10.30 4.01 -6.45
C LYS A 15 9.70 2.60 -6.31
N ILE A 16 8.76 2.42 -5.39
CA ILE A 16 7.96 1.20 -5.26
C ILE A 16 6.70 1.37 -6.09
N ASP A 17 6.48 0.47 -7.04
CA ASP A 17 5.25 0.41 -7.82
C ASP A 17 4.14 -0.26 -7.01
N ILE A 18 3.01 0.43 -6.90
CA ILE A 18 1.85 0.02 -6.10
C ILE A 18 0.63 -0.08 -7.00
N GLN A 19 -0.02 -1.25 -6.94
CA GLN A 19 -1.29 -1.53 -7.57
C GLN A 19 -2.40 -1.42 -6.54
N ILE A 20 -3.43 -0.65 -6.85
CA ILE A 20 -4.58 -0.44 -5.98
C ILE A 20 -5.82 -0.90 -6.71
N LYS A 21 -6.63 -1.74 -6.06
CA LYS A 21 -7.94 -2.16 -6.57
C LYS A 21 -9.01 -1.74 -5.59
N TYR A 22 -9.89 -0.86 -6.05
CA TYR A 22 -11.02 -0.38 -5.27
C TYR A 22 -12.31 -1.00 -5.83
N THR A 23 -13.01 -1.76 -5.01
CA THR A 23 -14.31 -2.34 -5.34
C THR A 23 -15.39 -1.62 -4.53
N LYS A 24 -16.12 -0.73 -5.21
CA LYS A 24 -17.19 0.03 -4.58
C LYS A 24 -18.37 -0.88 -4.26
N ASN A 25 -19.04 -0.63 -3.13
CA ASN A 25 -20.23 -1.38 -2.72
C ASN A 25 -20.02 -2.90 -2.69
N TYR A 26 -18.83 -3.34 -2.26
CA TYR A 26 -18.50 -4.76 -2.12
C TYR A 26 -19.56 -5.50 -1.27
N TRP A 27 -20.02 -4.85 -0.21
CA TRP A 27 -21.23 -5.23 0.52
C TRP A 27 -22.25 -4.09 0.48
N LYS A 28 -23.17 -4.14 -0.48
CA LYS A 28 -24.25 -3.14 -0.65
C LYS A 28 -25.09 -2.94 0.60
N SER A 29 -25.48 -4.02 1.28
CA SER A 29 -26.31 -3.95 2.49
C SER A 29 -25.62 -3.22 3.65
N ALA A 30 -24.28 -3.30 3.71
CA ALA A 30 -23.47 -2.68 4.75
C ALA A 30 -22.84 -1.35 4.30
N LYS A 31 -23.04 -0.93 3.04
CA LYS A 31 -22.38 0.23 2.43
C LYS A 31 -20.85 0.20 2.58
N VAL A 32 -20.27 -1.00 2.50
CA VAL A 32 -18.82 -1.21 2.63
C VAL A 32 -18.22 -1.41 1.25
N SER A 33 -17.14 -0.67 1.00
CA SER A 33 -16.26 -0.82 -0.15
C SER A 33 -14.96 -1.51 0.26
N HIS A 34 -14.31 -2.14 -0.71
CA HIS A 34 -13.09 -2.91 -0.48
C HIS A 34 -11.92 -2.29 -1.23
N LEU A 35 -10.82 -2.04 -0.52
CA LEU A 35 -9.59 -1.51 -1.06
C LEU A 35 -8.48 -2.55 -0.88
N GLU A 36 -7.94 -3.04 -1.99
CA GLU A 36 -6.77 -3.92 -2.01
C GLU A 36 -5.56 -3.12 -2.49
N ILE A 37 -4.45 -3.22 -1.78
CA ILE A 37 -3.17 -2.59 -2.10
C ILE A 37 -2.12 -3.69 -2.26
N LYS A 38 -1.37 -3.68 -3.37
CA LYS A 38 -0.36 -4.68 -3.71
C LYS A 38 0.91 -4.00 -4.21
N SER A 39 2.06 -4.47 -3.75
CA SER A 39 3.39 -4.15 -4.26
C SER A 39 4.30 -5.38 -4.14
N ASP A 40 5.33 -5.43 -4.96
CA ASP A 40 6.34 -6.50 -4.91
C ASP A 40 7.34 -6.30 -3.74
N GLU A 41 7.39 -5.08 -3.21
CA GLU A 41 8.22 -4.71 -2.06
C GLU A 41 7.36 -4.46 -0.81
N PRO A 42 7.94 -4.61 0.40
CA PRO A 42 7.29 -4.20 1.64
C PRO A 42 6.89 -2.73 1.61
N LEU A 43 5.80 -2.38 2.30
CA LEU A 43 5.33 -1.01 2.49
C LEU A 43 5.35 -0.67 3.98
N PRO A 44 5.34 0.62 4.36
CA PRO A 44 5.30 1.05 5.75
C PRO A 44 4.25 0.36 6.62
N PHE A 45 3.10 0.04 6.03
CA PHE A 45 1.98 -0.58 6.72
C PHE A 45 1.85 -2.10 6.54
N THR A 46 2.72 -2.74 5.76
CA THR A 46 2.68 -4.19 5.52
C THR A 46 4.04 -4.73 5.09
N GLU A 47 4.49 -5.79 5.76
CA GLU A 47 5.77 -6.44 5.45
C GLU A 47 5.73 -7.25 4.15
N THR A 48 4.55 -7.61 3.66
CA THR A 48 4.39 -8.47 2.48
C THR A 48 4.12 -7.70 1.19
N GLY A 49 3.98 -6.37 1.27
CA GLY A 49 3.50 -5.54 0.16
C GLY A 49 1.99 -5.65 -0.10
N TYR A 50 1.26 -6.45 0.67
CA TYR A 50 -0.20 -6.58 0.56
C TYR A 50 -0.96 -6.01 1.75
N LYS A 51 -1.96 -5.17 1.50
CA LYS A 51 -2.91 -4.71 2.53
C LYS A 51 -4.33 -4.68 1.98
N SER A 52 -5.28 -5.15 2.79
CA SER A 52 -6.72 -5.09 2.54
C SER A 52 -7.36 -4.15 3.53
N ILE A 53 -8.16 -3.20 3.04
CA ILE A 53 -8.85 -2.20 3.85
C ILE A 53 -10.32 -2.20 3.48
N TRP A 54 -11.20 -2.16 4.49
CA TRP A 54 -12.63 -2.00 4.32
C TRP A 54 -12.98 -0.55 4.63
N LEU A 55 -13.69 0.10 3.73
CA LEU A 55 -14.06 1.51 3.83
C LEU A 55 -15.59 1.63 3.82
N TYR A 56 -16.15 2.30 4.81
CA TYR A 56 -17.56 2.69 4.83
C TYR A 56 -17.80 3.87 3.89
N GLU A 57 -19.02 3.95 3.34
CA GLU A 57 -19.46 5.08 2.53
C GLU A 57 -19.34 6.40 3.34
N GLY A 58 -18.52 7.32 2.85
CA GLY A 58 -18.24 8.62 3.49
C GLY A 58 -16.83 8.76 4.08
N GLU A 59 -16.11 7.67 4.35
CA GLU A 59 -14.75 7.73 4.95
C GLU A 59 -13.68 8.36 4.05
N LEU A 60 -13.98 8.53 2.76
CA LEU A 60 -13.05 9.12 1.81
C LEU A 60 -13.13 10.65 1.74
N GLU A 61 -14.02 11.33 2.47
CA GLU A 61 -14.12 12.82 2.61
C GLU A 61 -13.38 13.62 1.52
N ASP A 62 -13.85 13.48 0.27
CA ASP A 62 -13.33 14.13 -0.95
C ASP A 62 -11.90 13.77 -1.42
N LEU A 63 -11.17 12.92 -0.72
CA LEU A 63 -9.89 12.35 -1.15
C LEU A 63 -10.08 11.33 -2.26
N SER A 64 -9.20 11.37 -3.26
CA SER A 64 -9.08 10.26 -4.20
C SER A 64 -8.53 9.02 -3.50
N ILE A 65 -8.84 7.83 -4.03
CA ILE A 65 -8.32 6.56 -3.51
C ILE A 65 -6.78 6.56 -3.46
N THR A 66 -6.15 7.14 -4.48
CA THR A 66 -4.69 7.26 -4.55
C THR A 66 -4.14 8.19 -3.48
N ASP A 67 -4.82 9.31 -3.19
CA ASP A 67 -4.39 10.25 -2.14
C ASP A 67 -4.55 9.65 -0.75
N TYR A 68 -5.64 8.90 -0.52
CA TYR A 68 -5.84 8.17 0.73
C TYR A 68 -4.68 7.18 0.98
N VAL A 69 -4.32 6.38 -0.03
CA VAL A 69 -3.20 5.43 0.08
C VAL A 69 -1.86 6.14 0.25
N PHE A 70 -1.61 7.20 -0.52
CA PHE A 70 -0.39 8.00 -0.40
C PHE A 70 -0.23 8.60 1.00
N ASN A 71 -1.29 9.22 1.54
CA ASN A 71 -1.28 9.79 2.88
C ASN A 71 -1.03 8.72 3.96
N ALA A 72 -1.66 7.55 3.83
CA ALA A 72 -1.41 6.43 4.74
C ALA A 72 0.05 5.96 4.69
N LEU A 73 0.65 5.88 3.50
CA LEU A 73 2.08 5.56 3.33
C LEU A 73 2.96 6.62 4.01
N GLU A 74 2.70 7.90 3.80
CA GLU A 74 3.47 8.99 4.40
C GLU A 74 3.40 8.99 5.93
N ILE A 75 2.23 8.76 6.50
CA ILE A 75 2.04 8.67 7.96
C ILE A 75 2.82 7.48 8.50
N ASP A 76 2.60 6.28 7.96
CA ASP A 76 3.20 5.05 8.50
C ASP A 76 4.71 4.98 8.21
N SER A 77 5.20 5.68 7.18
CA SER A 77 6.64 5.78 6.88
C SER A 77 7.44 6.43 8.00
N LYS A 78 6.80 7.26 8.83
CA LYS A 78 7.44 7.91 9.98
C LYS A 78 7.58 6.97 11.18
N SER A 79 7.00 5.77 11.12
CA SER A 79 7.10 4.80 12.20
C SER A 79 8.55 4.34 12.41
N SER A 80 8.94 4.17 13.67
CA SER A 80 10.27 3.65 14.03
C SER A 80 10.54 2.26 13.43
N LYS A 81 9.49 1.44 13.30
CA LYS A 81 9.54 0.13 12.66
C LYS A 81 9.98 0.24 11.20
N TRP A 82 9.35 1.12 10.42
CA TRP A 82 9.71 1.31 9.02
C TRP A 82 11.12 1.90 8.85
N GLN A 83 11.47 2.89 9.66
CA GLN A 83 12.81 3.48 9.64
C GLN A 83 13.90 2.47 9.98
N LYS A 84 13.64 1.54 10.90
CA LYS A 84 14.55 0.42 11.20
C LYS A 84 14.69 -0.53 10.00
N TYR A 85 13.58 -0.90 9.37
CA TYR A 85 13.59 -1.74 8.17
C TYR A 85 14.43 -1.11 7.04
N LEU A 86 14.31 0.19 6.78
CA LEU A 86 15.09 0.88 5.75
C LEU A 86 16.60 0.80 6.03
N LYS A 87 17.02 1.02 7.28
CA LYS A 87 18.43 0.90 7.69
C LYS A 87 18.96 -0.53 7.52
N GLU A 88 18.16 -1.52 7.91
CA GLU A 88 18.55 -2.93 7.76
C GLU A 88 18.68 -3.32 6.28
N LYS A 89 17.75 -2.87 5.43
CA LYS A 89 17.81 -3.06 3.98
C LYS A 89 19.06 -2.44 3.39
N GLU A 90 19.39 -1.20 3.74
CA GLU A 90 20.60 -0.50 3.28
C GLU A 90 21.89 -1.25 3.66
N ILE A 91 22.01 -1.68 4.91
CA ILE A 91 23.18 -2.45 5.39
C ILE A 91 23.33 -3.77 4.62
N LEU A 92 22.22 -4.46 4.33
CA LEU A 92 22.24 -5.71 3.57
C LEU A 92 22.71 -5.49 2.12
N GLU A 93 22.25 -4.44 1.46
CA GLU A 93 22.66 -4.11 0.09
C GLU A 93 24.16 -3.75 0.01
N ILE A 94 24.67 -3.01 1.00
CA ILE A 94 26.12 -2.73 1.10
C ILE A 94 26.91 -4.03 1.27
N LYS A 95 26.48 -4.93 2.15
CA LYS A 95 27.16 -6.22 2.37
C LYS A 95 27.16 -7.09 1.12
N LYS A 96 26.04 -7.17 0.40
CA LYS A 96 25.95 -7.91 -0.87
C LYS A 96 26.95 -7.37 -1.89
N THR A 97 27.03 -6.05 -2.01
CA THR A 97 27.95 -5.37 -2.94
C THR A 97 29.41 -5.65 -2.60
N GLN A 98 29.77 -5.65 -1.30
CA GLN A 98 31.13 -5.98 -0.87
C GLN A 98 31.50 -7.43 -1.14
N LEU A 99 30.57 -8.37 -0.92
CA LEU A 99 30.77 -9.79 -1.17
C LEU A 99 30.87 -10.14 -2.66
N SER A 100 30.23 -9.37 -3.55
CA SER A 100 30.34 -9.59 -5.00
C SER A 100 31.62 -9.03 -5.63
N LEU A 101 32.48 -8.38 -4.85
CA LEU A 101 33.78 -7.85 -5.28
C LEU A 101 34.95 -8.78 -4.93
N PHE A 102 34.68 -9.93 -4.30
CA PHE A 102 35.64 -11.00 -4.02
C PHE A 102 35.25 -12.27 -4.75
#